data_AF-J2HIX3-F1
#
_entry.id   AF-J2HIX3-F1
#
_cell.length_a   1.000
_cell.length_b   1.000
_cell.length_c   1.000
_cell.angle_alpha   90.00
_cell.angle_beta   90.00
_cell.angle_gamma   90.00
#
_symmetry.space_group_name_H-M   'P 1'
#
loop_
_entity.id
_entity.type
_entity.pdbx_description
1 polymer ?
#
loop_
_entity_poly.entity_id
_entity_poly.type
_entity_poly.pdbx_seq_one_letter_code
_entity_poly.pdbx_strand_id
1 'polypeptide(L)'
;MSDDGYTLAEMLAALTILGLAMGGLGLVVSLITRQQLTASRIQTRLVDDRAADQALTRLLAQAEAGEVQGDGRSLSFACGETTCGASLQADRRRTFLILQGRAGPARRLRLREQGVRFSYVGDGGAIDAWPRTDSPIAGGSSANVRPETLRVILLTAPGSAAPLAVGRVWTREARDCQFDAIIGACRAVTP
;
A
#
# COMPACT_ATOMS: atom_id res chain seq x y z
N MET A 1 30.94 56.31 50.50
CA MET A 1 30.18 55.08 50.15
C MET A 1 29.36 55.42 48.92
N SER A 2 29.71 54.78 47.80
CA SER A 2 29.22 55.10 46.47
C SER A 2 28.18 54.06 46.04
N ASP A 3 26.90 54.40 46.21
CA ASP A 3 25.77 53.55 45.80
C ASP A 3 25.58 53.49 44.27
N ASP A 4 26.18 54.43 43.53
CA ASP A 4 26.10 54.51 42.06
C ASP A 4 26.82 53.38 41.31
N GLY A 5 27.78 52.71 41.96
CA GLY A 5 28.46 51.54 41.37
C GLY A 5 27.63 50.25 41.41
N TYR A 6 26.66 50.19 42.34
CA TYR A 6 25.84 49.00 42.58
C TYR A 6 24.71 48.89 41.53
N THR A 7 24.12 50.01 41.14
CA THR A 7 23.04 50.10 40.14
C THR A 7 23.52 49.78 38.72
N LEU A 8 24.76 50.13 38.38
CA LEU A 8 25.34 49.87 37.06
C LEU A 8 25.73 48.39 36.90
N ALA A 9 26.30 47.78 37.95
CA ALA A 9 26.59 46.35 37.98
C ALA A 9 25.31 45.50 37.91
N GLU A 10 24.24 45.92 38.59
CA GLU A 10 22.95 45.24 38.59
C GLU A 10 22.26 45.30 37.21
N MET A 11 22.32 46.44 36.51
CA MET A 11 21.83 46.53 35.13
C MET A 11 22.62 45.64 34.16
N LEU A 12 23.95 45.56 34.30
CA LEU A 12 24.77 44.67 33.48
C LEU A 12 24.46 43.19 33.75
N ALA A 13 24.22 42.83 35.01
CA ALA A 13 23.78 41.48 35.38
C ALA A 13 22.39 41.17 34.77
N ALA A 14 21.44 42.10 34.83
CA ALA A 14 20.13 41.91 34.23
C ALA A 14 20.19 41.73 32.70
N LEU A 15 21.01 42.53 32.00
CA LEU A 15 21.20 42.44 30.55
C LEU A 15 21.87 41.14 30.11
N THR A 16 22.85 40.63 30.87
CA THR A 16 23.50 39.35 30.56
C THR A 16 22.56 38.16 30.76
N ILE A 17 21.72 38.18 31.82
CA ILE A 17 20.67 37.18 32.04
C ILE A 17 19.66 37.18 30.88
N LEU A 18 19.21 38.37 30.45
CA LEU A 18 18.32 38.52 29.29
C LEU A 18 18.96 38.00 27.99
N GLY A 19 20.23 38.30 27.75
CA GLY A 19 20.97 37.83 26.58
C GLY A 19 21.13 36.30 26.55
N LEU A 20 21.44 35.69 27.69
CA LEU A 20 21.52 34.23 27.84
C LEU A 20 20.16 33.56 27.62
N ALA A 21 19.08 34.16 28.14
CA ALA A 21 17.72 33.66 27.93
C ALA A 21 17.31 33.70 26.45
N MET A 22 17.59 34.80 25.75
CA MET A 22 17.33 34.92 24.30
C MET A 22 18.18 33.95 23.47
N GLY A 23 19.46 33.75 23.84
CA GLY A 23 20.33 32.76 23.22
C GLY A 23 19.82 31.31 23.40
N GLY A 24 19.32 30.99 24.60
CA GLY A 24 18.70 29.69 24.89
C GLY A 24 17.45 29.43 24.05
N LEU A 25 16.57 30.43 23.87
CA LEU A 25 15.38 30.32 23.03
C LEU A 25 15.72 30.04 21.55
N GLY A 26 16.77 30.67 21.01
CA GLY A 26 17.24 30.42 19.65
C GLY A 26 17.68 28.97 19.41
N LEU A 27 18.37 28.37 20.38
CA LEU A 27 18.78 26.96 20.32
C LEU A 27 17.58 26.01 20.35
N VAL A 28 16.58 26.29 21.18
CA VAL A 28 15.33 25.51 21.25
C VAL A 28 14.57 25.56 19.93
N VAL A 29 14.41 26.75 19.32
CA VAL A 29 13.75 26.90 18.02
C VAL A 29 14.51 26.14 16.91
N SER A 30 15.85 26.17 16.93
CA SER A 30 16.68 25.40 15.97
C SER A 30 16.49 23.89 16.11
N LEU A 31 16.35 23.39 17.34
CA LEU A 31 16.07 21.98 17.60
C LEU A 31 14.65 21.58 17.12
N ILE A 32 13.64 22.39 17.44
CA ILE A 32 12.25 22.13 17.03
C ILE A 32 12.13 22.09 15.50
N THR A 33 12.75 23.03 14.80
CA THR A 33 12.71 23.05 13.32
C THR A 33 13.37 21.82 12.70
N ARG A 34 14.50 21.34 13.25
CA ARG A 34 15.14 20.08 12.81
C ARG A 34 14.26 18.86 13.07
N GLN A 35 13.60 18.80 14.22
CA GLN A 35 12.70 17.71 14.57
C GLN A 35 11.46 17.71 13.66
N GLN A 36 10.86 18.88 13.40
CA GLN A 36 9.72 19.02 12.49
C GLN A 36 10.07 18.60 11.06
N LEU A 37 11.24 18.98 10.56
CA LEU A 37 11.70 18.54 9.22
C LEU A 37 11.88 17.02 9.15
N THR A 38 12.39 16.41 10.21
CA THR A 38 12.58 14.95 10.27
C THR A 38 11.23 14.23 10.34
N ALA A 39 10.31 14.72 11.19
CA ALA A 39 8.96 14.18 11.29
C ALA A 39 8.19 14.30 9.96
N SER A 40 8.27 15.46 9.29
CA SER A 40 7.65 15.69 7.98
C SER A 40 8.17 14.72 6.92
N ARG A 41 9.48 14.42 6.91
CA ARG A 41 10.07 13.41 6.01
C ARG A 41 9.59 11.99 6.31
N ILE A 42 9.40 11.64 7.58
CA ILE A 42 8.87 10.31 7.95
C ILE A 42 7.39 10.21 7.59
N GLN A 43 6.61 11.25 7.85
CA GLN A 43 5.19 11.30 7.52
C GLN A 43 4.97 11.17 6.00
N THR A 44 5.68 11.94 5.20
CA THR A 44 5.61 11.84 3.73
C THR A 44 6.02 10.44 3.25
N ARG A 45 6.99 9.78 3.92
CA ARG A 45 7.33 8.39 3.62
C ARG A 45 6.19 7.43 3.86
N LEU A 46 5.55 7.49 5.03
CA LEU A 46 4.44 6.61 5.38
C LEU A 46 3.21 6.81 4.47
N VAL A 47 2.97 8.05 4.04
CA VAL A 47 1.88 8.37 3.10
C VAL A 47 2.15 7.78 1.72
N ASP A 48 3.37 7.95 1.19
CA ASP A 48 3.77 7.38 -0.10
C ASP A 48 3.66 5.85 -0.09
N ASP A 49 4.14 5.20 0.99
CA ASP A 49 4.16 3.74 1.10
C ASP A 49 2.72 3.18 1.16
N ARG A 50 1.79 3.87 1.83
CA ARG A 50 0.36 3.49 1.86
C ARG A 50 -0.40 3.86 0.60
N ALA A 51 0.13 4.73 -0.25
CA ALA A 51 -0.58 5.18 -1.45
C ALA A 51 -0.78 4.03 -2.45
N ALA A 52 0.24 3.19 -2.64
CA ALA A 52 0.15 2.01 -3.51
C ALA A 52 -0.88 1.00 -2.99
N ASP A 53 -0.83 0.72 -1.68
CA ASP A 53 -1.75 -0.19 -1.00
C ASP A 53 -3.22 0.23 -1.13
N GLN A 54 -3.51 1.49 -0.81
CA GLN A 54 -4.87 2.02 -0.92
C GLN A 54 -5.36 2.08 -2.37
N ALA A 55 -4.47 2.40 -3.31
CA ALA A 55 -4.86 2.51 -4.70
C ALA A 55 -5.11 1.13 -5.33
N LEU A 56 -4.30 0.13 -5.00
CA LEU A 56 -4.52 -1.25 -5.41
C LEU A 56 -5.80 -1.82 -4.78
N THR A 57 -6.02 -1.57 -3.49
CA THR A 57 -7.25 -1.98 -2.79
C THR A 57 -8.51 -1.37 -3.45
N ARG A 58 -8.47 -0.07 -3.79
CA ARG A 58 -9.61 0.58 -4.45
C ARG A 58 -9.85 0.08 -5.87
N LEU A 59 -8.79 -0.26 -6.60
CA LEU A 59 -8.91 -0.85 -7.93
C LEU A 59 -9.59 -2.22 -7.84
N LEU A 60 -9.10 -3.08 -6.94
CA LEU A 60 -9.58 -4.47 -6.80
C LEU A 60 -10.91 -4.60 -6.08
N ALA A 61 -11.41 -3.54 -5.44
CA ALA A 61 -12.77 -3.53 -4.88
C ALA A 61 -13.86 -3.79 -5.93
N GLN A 62 -13.56 -3.58 -7.22
CA GLN A 62 -14.45 -3.85 -8.35
C GLN A 62 -14.16 -5.19 -9.04
N ALA A 63 -13.08 -5.87 -8.67
CA ALA A 63 -12.63 -7.09 -9.32
C ALA A 63 -13.36 -8.31 -8.76
N GLU A 64 -13.77 -9.21 -9.66
CA GLU A 64 -14.27 -10.52 -9.32
C GLU A 64 -13.17 -11.57 -9.49
N ALA A 65 -12.97 -12.44 -8.50
CA ALA A 65 -11.86 -13.39 -8.47
C ALA A 65 -11.72 -14.26 -9.74
N GLY A 66 -12.84 -14.61 -10.39
CA GLY A 66 -12.84 -15.42 -11.61
C GLY A 66 -12.48 -14.66 -12.90
N GLU A 67 -12.50 -13.32 -12.87
CA GLU A 67 -12.24 -12.48 -14.04
C GLU A 67 -10.85 -11.84 -14.00
N VAL A 68 -10.16 -11.93 -12.86
CA VAL A 68 -8.78 -11.45 -12.75
C VAL A 68 -7.87 -12.32 -13.58
N GLN A 69 -7.03 -11.67 -14.37
CA GLN A 69 -5.93 -12.29 -15.12
C GLN A 69 -4.69 -11.42 -14.94
N GLY A 70 -3.50 -12.02 -15.00
CA GLY A 70 -2.27 -11.25 -14.90
C GLY A 70 -1.03 -12.08 -14.74
N ASP A 71 0.10 -11.40 -14.78
CA ASP A 71 1.43 -11.93 -14.60
C ASP A 71 2.20 -11.08 -13.57
N GLY A 72 3.51 -11.32 -13.44
CA GLY A 72 4.36 -10.56 -12.52
C GLY A 72 4.48 -9.07 -12.88
N ARG A 73 3.96 -8.59 -14.01
CA ARG A 73 4.09 -7.21 -14.50
C ARG A 73 2.78 -6.48 -14.64
N SER A 74 1.68 -7.18 -14.84
CA SER A 74 0.38 -6.60 -15.11
C SER A 74 -0.74 -7.48 -14.57
N LEU A 75 -1.85 -6.85 -14.23
CA LEU A 75 -3.12 -7.51 -13.95
C LEU A 75 -4.24 -6.77 -14.66
N SER A 76 -5.27 -7.49 -15.06
CA SER A 76 -6.48 -6.98 -15.68
C SER A 76 -7.70 -7.75 -15.20
N PHE A 77 -8.84 -7.11 -15.25
CA PHE A 77 -10.15 -7.70 -14.95
C PHE A 77 -11.25 -6.86 -15.62
N ALA A 78 -12.43 -7.45 -15.81
CA ALA A 78 -13.57 -6.70 -16.34
C ALA A 78 -14.14 -5.77 -15.25
N CYS A 79 -14.48 -4.53 -15.62
CA CYS A 79 -15.08 -3.56 -14.70
C CYS A 79 -16.27 -2.85 -15.36
N GLY A 80 -17.26 -3.64 -15.75
CA GLY A 80 -18.38 -3.23 -16.61
C GLY A 80 -18.06 -3.51 -18.07
N GLU A 81 -18.24 -2.52 -18.94
CA GLU A 81 -17.94 -2.64 -20.38
C GLU A 81 -16.47 -2.37 -20.73
N THR A 82 -15.64 -2.05 -19.74
CA THR A 82 -14.23 -1.73 -19.91
C THR A 82 -13.34 -2.70 -19.14
N THR A 83 -12.07 -2.78 -19.56
CA THR A 83 -11.04 -3.52 -18.83
C THR A 83 -10.33 -2.58 -17.85
N CYS A 84 -10.39 -2.92 -16.58
CA CYS A 84 -9.59 -2.29 -15.54
C CYS A 84 -8.30 -3.09 -15.35
N GLY A 85 -7.27 -2.44 -14.82
CA GLY A 85 -6.02 -3.14 -14.58
C GLY A 85 -4.96 -2.31 -13.90
N ALA A 86 -3.86 -2.99 -13.59
CA ALA A 86 -2.64 -2.37 -13.12
C ALA A 86 -1.47 -2.89 -13.94
N SER A 87 -0.48 -2.04 -14.21
CA SER A 87 0.77 -2.44 -14.85
C SER A 87 1.97 -1.80 -14.17
N LEU A 88 3.09 -2.51 -14.20
CA LEU A 88 4.37 -2.06 -13.69
C LEU A 88 5.24 -1.63 -14.85
N GLN A 89 5.58 -0.34 -14.90
CA GLN A 89 6.53 0.20 -15.85
C GLN A 89 7.83 0.57 -15.13
N ALA A 90 8.94 -0.01 -15.59
CA ALA A 90 10.26 0.37 -15.15
C ALA A 90 10.84 1.44 -16.07
N ASP A 91 11.35 2.53 -15.50
CA ASP A 91 12.08 3.57 -16.20
C ASP A 91 13.42 3.83 -15.49
N ARG A 92 14.51 3.34 -16.10
CA ARG A 92 15.95 3.44 -15.76
C ARG A 92 16.35 3.19 -14.30
N ARG A 93 15.74 3.88 -13.33
CA ARG A 93 15.98 3.75 -11.88
C ARG A 93 14.71 3.69 -11.02
N ARG A 94 13.53 3.80 -11.63
CA ARG A 94 12.25 3.91 -10.92
C ARG A 94 11.26 2.90 -11.46
N THR A 95 10.46 2.34 -10.57
CA THR A 95 9.30 1.53 -10.94
C THR A 95 8.05 2.37 -10.74
N PHE A 96 7.14 2.33 -11.70
CA PHE A 96 5.85 2.99 -11.62
C PHE A 96 4.73 1.97 -11.66
N LEU A 97 3.80 2.10 -10.72
CA LEU A 97 2.53 1.40 -10.74
C LEU A 97 1.52 2.29 -11.49
N ILE A 98 1.03 1.80 -12.61
CA ILE A 98 0.02 2.47 -13.43
C ILE A 98 -1.30 1.74 -13.23
N LEU A 99 -2.32 2.46 -12.78
CA LEU A 99 -3.63 1.95 -12.48
C LEU A 99 -4.63 2.53 -13.47
N GLN A 100 -5.37 1.65 -14.14
CA GLN A 100 -6.44 2.00 -15.05
C GLN A 100 -7.76 1.53 -14.44
N GLY A 101 -8.55 2.49 -13.97
CA GLY A 101 -9.90 2.25 -13.46
C GLY A 101 -10.96 2.39 -14.55
N ARG A 102 -12.22 2.20 -14.18
CA ARG A 102 -13.37 2.23 -15.10
C ARG A 102 -13.54 3.58 -15.79
N ALA A 103 -13.29 4.67 -15.07
CA ALA A 103 -13.47 6.03 -15.56
C ALA A 103 -12.30 6.91 -15.12
N GLY A 104 -11.90 7.82 -16.01
CA GLY A 104 -10.86 8.82 -15.76
C GLY A 104 -9.47 8.41 -16.25
N PRO A 105 -8.49 9.32 -16.08
CA PRO A 105 -7.13 9.08 -16.54
C PRO A 105 -6.44 8.01 -15.71
N ALA A 106 -5.50 7.29 -16.34
CA ALA A 106 -4.65 6.34 -15.64
C ALA A 106 -3.87 7.05 -14.51
N ARG A 107 -3.89 6.45 -13.32
CA ARG A 107 -3.13 6.95 -12.17
C ARG A 107 -1.74 6.34 -12.16
N ARG A 108 -0.72 7.19 -12.04
CA ARG A 108 0.68 6.76 -11.99
C ARG A 108 1.25 7.01 -10.60
N LEU A 109 1.65 5.94 -9.92
CA LEU A 109 2.28 5.97 -8.61
C LEU A 109 3.75 5.58 -8.73
N ARG A 110 4.64 6.35 -8.12
CA ARG A 110 6.07 6.04 -8.10
C ARG A 110 6.37 5.12 -6.94
N LEU A 111 6.92 3.94 -7.23
CA LEU A 111 7.46 3.01 -6.26
C LEU A 111 8.94 3.30 -6.05
N ARG A 112 9.44 3.08 -4.83
CA ARG A 112 10.85 3.33 -4.49
C ARG A 112 11.72 2.13 -4.81
N GLU A 113 11.13 0.96 -4.74
CA GLU A 113 11.75 -0.32 -4.92
C GLU A 113 11.92 -0.66 -6.41
N GLN A 114 12.97 -1.41 -6.70
CA GLN A 114 13.25 -1.94 -8.02
C GLN A 114 12.87 -3.41 -8.10
N GLY A 115 12.64 -3.93 -9.31
CA GLY A 115 12.27 -5.33 -9.49
C GLY A 115 10.92 -5.69 -8.87
N VAL A 116 10.05 -4.69 -8.67
CA VAL A 116 8.70 -4.93 -8.15
C VAL A 116 7.93 -5.83 -9.11
N ARG A 117 7.18 -6.78 -8.55
CA ARG A 117 6.32 -7.71 -9.27
C ARG A 117 4.99 -7.92 -8.56
N PHE A 118 3.97 -8.26 -9.33
CA PHE A 118 2.74 -8.83 -8.78
C PHE A 118 2.96 -10.30 -8.40
N SER A 119 2.32 -10.73 -7.34
CA SER A 119 2.21 -12.13 -6.95
C SER A 119 0.77 -12.41 -6.52
N TYR A 120 0.24 -13.56 -6.91
CA TYR A 120 -1.16 -13.92 -6.75
C TYR A 120 -1.25 -15.02 -5.71
N VAL A 121 -2.03 -14.80 -4.66
CA VAL A 121 -2.20 -15.74 -3.56
C VAL A 121 -3.61 -16.31 -3.59
N GLY A 122 -3.68 -17.59 -3.91
CA GLY A 122 -4.91 -18.39 -3.83
C GLY A 122 -4.81 -19.47 -2.76
N ASP A 123 -5.71 -20.46 -2.83
CA ASP A 123 -5.73 -21.59 -1.89
C ASP A 123 -4.48 -22.47 -1.99
N GLY A 124 -3.85 -22.56 -3.18
CA GLY A 124 -2.62 -23.32 -3.40
C GLY A 124 -1.33 -22.53 -3.15
N GLY A 125 -1.42 -21.36 -2.51
CA GLY A 125 -0.27 -20.51 -2.19
C GLY A 125 -0.03 -19.38 -3.20
N ALA A 126 1.17 -18.79 -3.13
CA ALA A 126 1.58 -17.67 -3.97
C ALA A 126 2.14 -18.16 -5.32
N ILE A 127 1.69 -17.55 -6.41
CA ILE A 127 2.17 -17.79 -7.78
C ILE A 127 2.49 -16.47 -8.50
N ASP A 128 3.28 -16.53 -9.56
CA ASP A 128 3.73 -15.34 -10.31
C ASP A 128 2.79 -14.94 -11.46
N ALA A 129 1.82 -15.79 -11.83
CA ALA A 129 0.83 -15.51 -12.86
C ALA A 129 -0.52 -16.13 -12.49
N TRP A 130 -1.61 -15.47 -12.84
CA TRP A 130 -2.97 -15.89 -12.56
C TRP A 130 -3.86 -15.78 -13.82
N PRO A 131 -4.72 -16.76 -14.10
CA PRO A 131 -4.83 -18.07 -13.44
C PRO A 131 -3.58 -18.93 -13.69
N ARG A 132 -3.40 -19.98 -12.89
CA ARG A 132 -2.30 -20.94 -13.07
C ARG A 132 -2.47 -21.66 -14.43
N THR A 133 -1.56 -21.44 -15.37
CA THR A 133 -1.56 -22.10 -16.69
C THR A 133 -1.21 -23.58 -16.63
N ASP A 134 -0.47 -23.98 -15.60
CA ASP A 134 0.07 -25.35 -15.46
C ASP A 134 -0.94 -26.33 -14.84
N SER A 135 -2.20 -25.91 -14.67
CA SER A 135 -3.24 -26.81 -14.20
C SER A 135 -3.57 -27.80 -15.33
N PRO A 136 -3.35 -29.11 -15.15
CA PRO A 136 -3.50 -30.08 -16.22
C PRO A 136 -4.98 -30.21 -16.58
N ILE A 137 -5.43 -29.48 -17.61
CA ILE A 137 -6.63 -29.84 -18.36
C ILE A 137 -6.23 -30.96 -19.33
N ALA A 138 -5.80 -32.09 -18.76
CA ALA A 138 -5.40 -33.27 -19.52
C ALA A 138 -6.57 -34.26 -19.52
N GLY A 139 -7.47 -34.10 -20.49
CA GLY A 139 -8.08 -35.22 -21.24
C GLY A 139 -8.76 -36.38 -20.53
N GLY A 140 -9.08 -36.32 -19.23
CA GLY A 140 -9.69 -37.45 -18.54
C GLY A 140 -10.40 -37.02 -17.26
N SER A 141 -11.72 -37.24 -17.25
CA SER A 141 -12.60 -37.29 -16.08
C SER A 141 -11.99 -36.84 -14.74
N SER A 142 -11.96 -35.53 -14.50
CA SER A 142 -11.77 -35.00 -13.15
C SER A 142 -12.97 -34.14 -12.80
N ALA A 143 -14.06 -34.82 -12.42
CA ALA A 143 -15.27 -34.20 -11.90
C ALA A 143 -15.07 -33.44 -10.57
N ASN A 144 -13.83 -33.35 -10.05
CA ASN A 144 -13.54 -32.85 -8.71
C ASN A 144 -12.31 -31.92 -8.60
N VAL A 145 -11.84 -31.28 -9.68
CA VAL A 145 -10.90 -30.14 -9.51
C VAL A 145 -11.71 -28.93 -9.07
N ARG A 146 -11.64 -28.60 -7.77
CA ARG A 146 -12.20 -27.33 -7.28
C ARG A 146 -11.47 -26.18 -7.97
N PRO A 147 -12.19 -25.18 -8.51
CA PRO A 147 -11.56 -23.98 -9.05
C PRO A 147 -10.76 -23.30 -7.94
N GLU A 148 -9.48 -23.05 -8.18
CA GLU A 148 -8.61 -22.36 -7.24
C GLU A 148 -9.13 -20.93 -7.06
N THR A 149 -9.33 -20.49 -5.81
CA THR A 149 -9.88 -19.15 -5.56
C THR A 149 -8.77 -18.13 -5.32
N LEU A 150 -8.76 -17.05 -6.09
CA LEU A 150 -7.87 -15.92 -5.84
C LEU A 150 -8.36 -15.16 -4.61
N ARG A 151 -7.48 -14.97 -3.63
CA ARG A 151 -7.80 -14.26 -2.39
C ARG A 151 -7.12 -12.90 -2.32
N VAL A 152 -5.84 -12.86 -2.67
CA VAL A 152 -4.99 -11.68 -2.49
C VAL A 152 -4.04 -11.52 -3.68
N ILE A 153 -3.81 -10.29 -4.09
CA ILE A 153 -2.76 -9.89 -5.01
C ILE A 153 -1.77 -9.04 -4.22
N LEU A 154 -0.52 -9.49 -4.20
CA LEU A 154 0.58 -8.83 -3.51
C LEU A 154 1.45 -8.07 -4.50
N LEU A 155 1.90 -6.89 -4.11
CA LEU A 155 2.97 -6.19 -4.78
C LEU A 155 4.26 -6.43 -3.99
N THR A 156 5.22 -7.16 -4.56
CA THR A 156 6.44 -7.58 -3.84
C THR A 156 7.69 -7.05 -4.52
N ALA A 157 8.73 -6.79 -3.73
CA ALA A 157 10.04 -6.40 -4.22
C ALA A 157 11.12 -7.35 -3.69
N PRO A 158 12.18 -7.63 -4.48
CA PRO A 158 13.31 -8.44 -4.04
C PRO A 158 13.97 -7.79 -2.80
N GLY A 159 14.22 -8.60 -1.78
CA GLY A 159 14.85 -8.16 -0.53
C GLY A 159 13.93 -7.45 0.46
N SER A 160 12.63 -7.27 0.14
CA SER A 160 11.66 -6.75 1.11
C SER A 160 11.11 -7.88 1.98
N ALA A 161 11.10 -7.69 3.30
CA ALA A 161 10.50 -8.63 4.24
C ALA A 161 8.96 -8.61 4.23
N ALA A 162 8.36 -7.52 3.72
CA ALA A 162 6.92 -7.33 3.65
C ALA A 162 6.48 -6.90 2.23
N PRO A 163 5.25 -7.21 1.81
CA PRO A 163 4.71 -6.71 0.54
C PRO A 163 4.55 -5.18 0.60
N LEU A 164 4.77 -4.52 -0.53
CA LEU A 164 4.59 -3.08 -0.71
C LEU A 164 3.12 -2.67 -0.75
N ALA A 165 2.27 -3.56 -1.25
CA ALA A 165 0.82 -3.38 -1.30
C ALA A 165 0.13 -4.74 -1.25
N VAL A 166 -1.05 -4.77 -0.62
CA VAL A 166 -1.87 -5.96 -0.46
C VAL A 166 -3.28 -5.64 -0.97
N GLY A 167 -3.60 -6.19 -2.13
CA GLY A 167 -4.92 -6.07 -2.75
C GLY A 167 -5.76 -7.30 -2.44
N ARG A 168 -6.90 -7.15 -1.75
CA ARG A 168 -7.85 -8.26 -1.56
C ARG A 168 -8.83 -8.32 -2.72
N VAL A 169 -9.05 -9.52 -3.24
CA VAL A 169 -10.05 -9.78 -4.28
C VAL A 169 -11.26 -10.42 -3.63
N TRP A 170 -12.44 -9.91 -3.93
CA TRP A 170 -13.68 -10.43 -3.37
C TRP A 170 -14.15 -11.60 -4.23
N THR A 171 -14.33 -12.75 -3.60
CA THR A 171 -15.14 -13.82 -4.17
C THR A 171 -16.60 -13.45 -3.92
N ARG A 172 -17.42 -13.34 -4.97
CA ARG A 172 -18.87 -13.27 -4.80
C ARG A 172 -19.32 -14.59 -4.18
N GLU A 173 -19.65 -14.56 -2.91
CA GLU A 173 -20.41 -15.64 -2.29
C GLU A 173 -21.79 -15.66 -2.97
N ALA A 174 -22.28 -16.83 -3.36
CA ALA A 174 -23.60 -16.95 -3.96
C ALA A 174 -24.62 -16.30 -3.01
N ARG A 175 -25.47 -15.42 -3.54
CA ARG A 175 -26.44 -14.63 -2.75
C ARG A 175 -27.30 -15.50 -1.82
N ASP A 176 -27.44 -16.79 -2.14
CA ASP A 176 -28.21 -17.76 -1.37
C ASP A 176 -27.54 -18.20 -0.05
N CYS A 177 -26.24 -17.96 0.18
CA CYS A 177 -25.57 -18.32 1.44
C CYS A 177 -25.26 -17.14 2.37
N GLN A 178 -25.49 -15.89 1.95
CA GLN A 178 -25.12 -14.71 2.75
C GLN A 178 -25.99 -14.54 4.02
N PHE A 179 -27.21 -15.09 4.02
CA PHE A 179 -28.08 -15.12 5.20
C PHE A 179 -27.98 -16.42 6.01
N ASP A 180 -27.58 -17.54 5.40
CA ASP A 180 -27.58 -18.87 6.03
C ASP A 180 -26.25 -19.27 6.69
N ALA A 181 -25.16 -18.52 6.46
CA ALA A 181 -23.88 -18.75 7.15
C ALA A 181 -23.98 -18.55 8.68
N ILE A 182 -24.92 -17.74 9.16
CA ILE A 182 -25.19 -17.55 10.59
C ILE A 182 -25.94 -18.76 11.18
N ILE A 183 -26.70 -19.49 10.36
CA ILE A 183 -27.60 -20.58 10.81
C ILE A 183 -27.01 -21.98 10.52
N GLY A 184 -25.85 -22.05 9.84
CA GLY A 184 -25.14 -23.31 9.60
C GLY A 184 -25.81 -24.24 8.58
N ALA A 185 -26.71 -23.71 7.73
CA ALA A 185 -27.57 -24.50 6.86
C ALA A 185 -27.09 -24.66 5.41
N CYS A 186 -25.96 -24.06 4.99
CA CYS A 186 -25.41 -24.33 3.65
C CYS A 186 -24.65 -25.68 3.63
N ARG A 187 -25.40 -26.79 3.57
CA ARG A 187 -24.88 -28.04 2.98
C ARG A 187 -24.83 -27.83 1.47
N ALA A 188 -23.63 -27.91 0.91
CA ALA A 188 -23.36 -27.75 -0.51
C ALA A 188 -24.34 -28.56 -1.37
N VAL A 189 -24.91 -27.93 -2.40
CA VAL A 189 -25.49 -28.67 -3.51
C VAL A 189 -24.31 -29.23 -4.31
N THR A 190 -23.93 -30.47 -4.01
CA THR A 190 -23.22 -31.32 -4.98
C THR A 190 -24.15 -31.58 -6.17
N PRO A 191 -23.64 -31.57 -7.42
CA PRO A 191 -24.43 -31.93 -8.60
C PRO A 191 -24.98 -33.35 -8.51
#